data_AF-A0A9X2ME36-F1
#
_entry.id   AF-A0A9X2ME36-F1
#
_cell.length_a   1.000
_cell.length_b   1.000
_cell.length_c   1.000
_cell.angle_alpha   90.00
_cell.angle_beta   90.00
_cell.angle_gamma   90.00
#
_symmetry.space_group_name_H-M   'P 1'
#
loop_
_entity.id
_entity.type
_entity.pdbx_description
1 polymer ?
#
loop_
_entity_poly.entity_id
_entity_poly.type
_entity_poly.pdbx_seq_one_letter_code
_entity_poly.pdbx_strand_id
1 'polypeptide(L)'
;MVGKNELSSIEIYMLGIDYKIDKAKELKCDIFIEDNPLNALQLAQGGVRVFLLEANYNKDIKHDNITKVKDWEHIKRLINNM
;
A
#
# COMPACT_ATOMS: atom_id res chain seq x y z
N MET A 1 14.92 15.38 -25.07
CA MET A 1 15.74 15.22 -23.85
C MET A 1 14.78 15.01 -22.70
N VAL A 2 14.96 13.93 -21.94
CA VAL A 2 13.99 13.37 -20.99
C VAL A 2 13.66 14.38 -19.88
N GLY A 3 12.37 14.70 -19.70
CA GLY A 3 11.89 15.54 -18.60
C GLY A 3 12.11 14.81 -17.29
N LYS A 4 12.94 15.38 -16.40
CA LYS A 4 13.07 14.95 -15.00
C LYS A 4 11.71 15.18 -14.33
N ASN A 5 10.90 14.13 -14.24
CA ASN A 5 9.77 14.12 -13.32
C ASN A 5 10.38 14.18 -11.91
N GLU A 6 10.29 15.34 -11.29
CA GLU A 6 10.71 15.61 -9.93
C GLU A 6 9.88 14.75 -8.99
N LEU A 7 10.35 13.54 -8.65
CA LEU A 7 10.06 13.02 -7.32
C LEU A 7 10.69 14.06 -6.40
N SER A 8 9.86 14.87 -5.75
CA SER A 8 10.29 15.67 -4.62
C SER A 8 11.03 14.78 -3.63
N SER A 9 11.79 15.37 -2.71
CA SER A 9 12.54 14.66 -1.68
C SER A 9 11.63 13.78 -0.80
N ILE A 10 11.30 12.60 -1.30
CA ILE A 10 10.50 11.58 -0.64
C ILE A 10 11.47 10.79 0.22
N GLU A 11 11.16 10.68 1.50
CA GLU A 11 11.93 9.87 2.42
C GLU A 11 11.76 8.39 2.08
N ILE A 12 12.89 7.70 1.91
CA ILE A 12 12.91 6.27 1.65
C ILE A 12 13.30 5.55 2.95
N TYR A 13 12.41 4.69 3.42
CA TYR A 13 12.63 3.88 4.61
C TYR A 13 12.98 2.46 4.20
N MET A 14 14.20 2.01 4.54
CA MET A 14 14.60 0.61 4.33
C MET A 14 14.06 -0.23 5.49
N LEU A 15 13.02 -1.01 5.22
CA LEU A 15 12.36 -1.85 6.21
C LEU A 15 12.70 -3.31 5.93
N GLY A 16 13.14 -4.03 6.96
CA GLY A 16 13.20 -5.48 6.92
C GLY A 16 11.81 -6.12 6.87
N ILE A 17 11.75 -7.45 6.92
CA ILE A 17 10.52 -8.22 6.67
C ILE A 17 9.41 -7.91 7.68
N ASP A 18 9.72 -7.73 8.96
CA ASP A 18 8.71 -7.62 10.04
C ASP A 18 8.36 -6.19 10.45
N TYR A 19 8.98 -5.17 9.85
CA TYR A 19 8.92 -3.79 10.36
C TYR A 19 7.88 -2.89 9.68
N LYS A 20 7.12 -3.41 8.71
CA LYS A 20 6.19 -2.60 7.90
C LYS A 20 5.04 -2.04 8.71
N ILE A 21 4.43 -2.82 9.61
CA ILE A 21 3.30 -2.37 10.43
C ILE A 21 3.73 -1.24 11.37
N ASP A 22 4.83 -1.44 12.08
CA ASP A 22 5.32 -0.48 13.06
C ASP A 22 5.71 0.83 12.38
N LYS A 23 6.40 0.75 11.24
CA LYS A 23 6.73 1.96 10.47
C LYS A 23 5.48 2.65 9.93
N ALA A 24 4.49 1.90 9.43
CA ALA A 24 3.23 2.49 8.96
C ALA A 24 2.50 3.23 10.08
N LYS A 25 2.53 2.71 11.31
CA LYS A 25 1.97 3.38 12.50
C LYS A 25 2.79 4.60 12.93
N GLU A 26 4.12 4.49 12.95
CA GLU A 26 5.05 5.58 13.27
C GLU A 26 4.84 6.77 12.33
N LEU A 27 4.76 6.51 11.02
CA LEU A 27 4.52 7.51 9.99
C LEU A 27 3.04 7.94 9.89
N LYS A 28 2.16 7.33 10.69
CA LYS A 28 0.71 7.58 10.69
C LYS A 28 0.10 7.49 9.30
N CYS A 29 0.44 6.44 8.55
CA CYS A 29 -0.07 6.24 7.21
C CYS A 29 -1.59 6.04 7.22
N ASP A 30 -2.32 6.84 6.43
CA ASP A 30 -3.75 6.64 6.21
C ASP A 30 -4.04 5.42 5.33
N ILE A 31 -3.17 5.17 4.34
CA ILE A 31 -3.27 4.09 3.35
C ILE A 31 -1.88 3.52 3.08
N PHE A 32 -1.78 2.19 3.00
CA PHE A 32 -0.58 1.48 2.57
C PHE A 32 -0.85 0.74 1.23
N ILE A 33 0.03 0.86 0.25
CA ILE A 33 -0.09 0.17 -1.05
C ILE A 33 0.89 -1.01 -1.08
N GLU A 34 0.41 -2.21 -1.36
CA GLU A 34 1.21 -3.44 -1.32
C GLU A 34 0.76 -4.41 -2.44
N ASP A 35 1.66 -5.26 -2.91
CA ASP A 35 1.37 -6.34 -3.86
C ASP A 35 1.43 -7.73 -3.20
N ASN A 36 2.32 -7.89 -2.21
CA ASN A 36 2.48 -9.14 -1.47
C ASN A 36 1.28 -9.45 -0.55
N PRO A 37 0.66 -10.64 -0.68
CA PRO A 37 -0.55 -10.99 0.06
C PRO A 37 -0.34 -11.12 1.57
N LEU A 38 0.82 -11.63 2.01
CA LEU A 38 1.11 -11.84 3.44
C LEU A 38 1.36 -10.50 4.13
N ASN A 39 2.15 -9.62 3.51
CA ASN A 39 2.37 -8.27 4.02
C ASN A 39 1.05 -7.50 4.13
N ALA A 40 0.20 -7.59 3.10
CA ALA A 40 -1.10 -6.93 3.09
C ALA A 40 -2.00 -7.41 4.23
N LEU A 41 -2.07 -8.73 4.47
CA LEU A 41 -2.82 -9.29 5.61
C LEU A 41 -2.26 -8.84 6.95
N GLN A 42 -0.94 -8.88 7.13
CA GLN A 42 -0.29 -8.45 8.37
C GLN A 42 -0.58 -6.96 8.67
N LEU A 43 -0.43 -6.08 7.68
CA LEU A 43 -0.78 -4.66 7.78
C LEU A 43 -2.26 -4.46 8.13
N ALA A 44 -3.14 -5.17 7.43
CA ALA A 44 -4.58 -5.08 7.61
C ALA A 44 -5.05 -5.55 8.99
N GLN A 45 -4.49 -6.66 9.49
CA GLN A 45 -4.69 -7.18 10.85
C GLN A 45 -4.16 -6.20 11.90
N GLY A 46 -3.07 -5.49 11.60
CA GLY A 46 -2.50 -4.43 12.42
C GLY A 46 -3.32 -3.14 12.47
N GLY A 47 -4.46 -3.09 11.76
CA GLY A 47 -5.37 -1.95 11.71
C GLY A 47 -5.06 -0.92 10.61
N VAL A 48 -4.09 -1.20 9.74
CA VAL A 48 -3.72 -0.30 8.64
C VAL A 48 -4.65 -0.55 7.44
N ARG A 49 -5.16 0.50 6.82
CA ARG A 49 -5.92 0.38 5.56
C ARG A 49 -4.95 0.08 4.42
N VAL A 50 -5.22 -0.99 3.67
CA VAL A 50 -4.34 -1.47 2.60
C VAL A 50 -5.05 -1.44 1.26
N PHE A 51 -4.38 -0.88 0.26
CA PHE A 51 -4.69 -1.07 -1.14
C PHE A 51 -3.80 -2.17 -1.70
N LEU A 52 -4.41 -3.33 -1.98
CA LEU A 52 -3.71 -4.50 -2.49
C LEU A 52 -3.85 -4.57 -4.01
N LEU A 53 -2.74 -4.40 -4.73
CA LEU A 53 -2.71 -4.54 -6.18
C LEU A 53 -3.12 -5.96 -6.58
N GLU A 54 -4.14 -6.06 -7.43
CA GLU A 54 -4.71 -7.34 -7.87
C GLU A 54 -3.69 -8.12 -8.69
N ALA A 55 -3.44 -9.36 -8.27
CA ALA A 55 -2.62 -10.31 -9.01
C ALA A 55 -3.18 -11.72 -8.86
N ASN A 56 -2.83 -12.61 -9.80
CA ASN A 56 -3.38 -13.95 -9.79
C ASN A 56 -3.08 -14.73 -8.50
N TYR A 57 -1.92 -14.51 -7.90
CA TYR A 57 -1.48 -15.17 -6.67
C TYR A 57 -2.15 -14.65 -5.40
N ASN A 58 -2.87 -13.52 -5.45
CA ASN A 58 -3.47 -12.90 -4.27
C ASN A 58 -5.01 -12.86 -4.32
N LYS A 59 -5.65 -13.56 -5.26
CA LYS A 59 -7.13 -13.51 -5.47
C LYS A 59 -7.95 -13.85 -4.23
N ASP A 60 -7.47 -14.78 -3.41
CA ASP A 60 -8.22 -15.29 -2.25
C ASP A 60 -8.06 -14.42 -1.00
N ILE A 61 -7.22 -13.39 -1.05
CA ILE A 61 -6.99 -12.48 0.08
C ILE A 61 -8.20 -11.57 0.28
N LYS A 62 -8.78 -11.65 1.48
CA LYS A 62 -9.90 -10.84 1.93
C LYS A 62 -9.68 -10.39 3.37
N HIS A 63 -9.97 -9.13 3.65
CA HIS A 63 -9.98 -8.54 4.98
C HIS A 63 -10.72 -7.20 4.92
N ASP A 64 -11.40 -6.78 5.98
CA ASP A 64 -12.21 -5.55 5.98
C ASP A 64 -11.38 -4.28 5.73
N ASN A 65 -10.11 -4.31 6.14
CA ASN A 65 -9.14 -3.24 5.89
C ASN A 65 -8.40 -3.35 4.54
N ILE A 66 -8.71 -4.34 3.68
CA ILE A 66 -8.08 -4.50 2.36
C ILE A 66 -9.07 -4.14 1.26
N THR A 67 -8.70 -3.15 0.45
CA THR A 67 -9.36 -2.86 -0.83
C THR A 67 -8.48 -3.36 -1.97
N LYS A 68 -9.03 -4.22 -2.83
CA LYS A 68 -8.36 -4.67 -4.05
C LYS A 68 -8.36 -3.57 -5.11
N VAL A 69 -7.21 -3.30 -5.70
CA VAL A 69 -7.02 -2.25 -6.70
C VAL A 69 -6.32 -2.79 -7.94
N LYS A 70 -6.67 -2.29 -9.12
CA LYS A 70 -6.23 -2.85 -10.42
C LYS A 70 -4.93 -2.24 -10.91
N ASP A 71 -4.78 -0.94 -10.66
CA ASP A 71 -3.71 -0.10 -11.20
C ASP A 71 -3.67 1.23 -10.43
N TRP A 72 -2.69 2.06 -10.78
CA TRP A 72 -2.48 3.39 -10.20
C TRP A 72 -3.64 4.36 -10.44
N GLU A 73 -4.33 4.27 -11.58
CA GLU A 73 -5.48 5.13 -11.88
C GLU A 73 -6.69 4.76 -11.00
N HIS A 74 -6.88 3.48 -10.72
CA HIS A 74 -7.88 3.02 -9.77
C HIS A 74 -7.58 3.55 -8.36
N ILE A 75 -6.33 3.46 -7.91
CA ILE A 75 -5.90 4.03 -6.62
C ILE A 75 -6.21 5.53 -6.57
N LYS A 76 -5.82 6.28 -7.60
CA LYS A 76 -6.06 7.72 -7.68
C LYS A 76 -7.55 8.08 -7.61
N ARG A 77 -8.41 7.35 -8.34
CA ARG A 77 -9.87 7.55 -8.28
C ARG A 77 -10.43 7.28 -6.89
N LEU A 78 -9.97 6.22 -6.22
CA LEU A 78 -10.43 5.90 -4.86
C LEU A 78 -10.05 7.00 -3.88
N ILE A 79 -8.79 7.46 -3.90
CA ILE A 79 -8.31 8.53 -3.01
C ILE A 79 -9.07 9.84 -3.25
N ASN A 80 -9.30 10.22 -4.51
CA ASN A 80 -10.01 11.46 -4.82
C ASN A 80 -11.49 11.46 -4.41
N ASN A 81 -12.07 10.29 -4.13
CA ASN A 81 -13.46 10.12 -3.70
C ASN A 81 -13.60 9.91 -2.18
N MET A 82 -12.50 10.01 -1.42
CA MET A 82 -12.51 9.93 0.04
C MET A 82 -12.76 11.28 0.70
#